data_AF-A0A2L1U1H6-F1
#
_entry.id   AF-A0A2L1U1H6-F1
#
_cell.length_a   1.000
_cell.length_b   1.000
_cell.length_c   1.000
_cell.angle_alpha   90.00
_cell.angle_beta   90.00
_cell.angle_gamma   90.00
#
_symmetry.space_group_name_H-M   'P 1'
#
loop_
_entity.id
_entity.type
_entity.pdbx_description
1 polymer ?
#
loop_
_entity_poly.entity_id
_entity_poly.type
_entity_poly.pdbx_seq_one_letter_code
_entity_poly.pdbx_strand_id
1 'polypeptide(L)' 'MEVTPTIYERNGFFVYSIEKLRSEKGYALSVRRMVEPESVFGQMKNNRGFRQFLLRGLAKVSLEVGWLSLAHNLLK' A
#
# COMPACT_ATOMS: atom_id res chain seq x y z
N MET A 1 -10.47 -34.14 -7.37
CA MET A 1 -9.88 -33.54 -8.58
C MET A 1 -10.26 -32.07 -8.55
N GLU A 2 -9.37 -31.20 -8.06
CA GLU A 2 -9.65 -29.77 -7.94
C GLU A 2 -9.69 -29.16 -9.34
N VAL A 3 -10.87 -28.70 -9.74
CA VAL A 3 -11.07 -28.05 -11.03
C VAL A 3 -10.43 -26.67 -10.94
N THR A 4 -9.31 -26.46 -11.62
CA THR A 4 -8.73 -25.13 -11.75
C THR A 4 -9.64 -24.27 -12.63
N PRO A 5 -10.03 -23.06 -12.19
CA PRO A 5 -10.93 -22.24 -12.97
C PRO A 5 -10.25 -21.83 -14.29
N THR A 6 -10.97 -22.06 -15.39
CA THR A 6 -10.51 -21.75 -16.75
C THR A 6 -10.31 -20.23 -16.89
N ILE A 7 -9.44 -19.82 -17.82
CA ILE A 7 -9.12 -18.41 -18.11
C ILE A 7 -10.35 -17.52 -18.35
N TYR A 8 -11.49 -18.10 -18.74
CA TYR A 8 -12.75 -17.40 -18.99
C TYR A 8 -13.43 -16.89 -17.72
N GLU A 9 -13.37 -17.63 -16.60
CA GLU A 9 -13.93 -17.17 -15.30
C GLU A 9 -13.05 -16.07 -14.67
N ARG A 10 -11.76 -16.06 -14.99
CA ARG A 10 -10.78 -15.06 -14.51
C ARG A 10 -10.97 -13.68 -15.16
N ASN A 11 -11.59 -13.62 -16.34
CA ASN A 11 -11.78 -12.38 -17.11
C ASN A 11 -12.82 -11.44 -16.51
N GLY A 12 -13.89 -11.96 -15.91
CA GLY A 12 -14.96 -11.11 -15.36
C GLY A 12 -14.46 -10.18 -14.24
N PHE A 13 -13.65 -10.71 -13.31
CA PHE A 13 -13.06 -9.91 -12.24
C PHE A 13 -12.04 -8.89 -12.74
N PHE A 14 -11.21 -9.27 -13.73
CA PHE A 14 -10.22 -8.37 -14.31
C PHE A 14 -10.90 -7.21 -15.03
N VAL A 15 -11.88 -7.49 -15.89
CA VAL A 15 -12.67 -6.48 -16.60
C VAL A 15 -13.37 -5.54 -15.61
N TYR A 16 -14.02 -6.09 -14.58
CA TYR A 16 -14.64 -5.29 -13.52
C TYR A 16 -13.62 -4.40 -12.78
N SER A 17 -12.43 -4.94 -12.48
CA SER A 17 -11.39 -4.18 -11.79
C SER A 17 -10.84 -3.04 -12.64
N ILE A 18 -10.61 -3.27 -13.93
CA ILE A 18 -10.17 -2.23 -14.87
C ILE A 18 -11.23 -1.15 -15.03
N GLU A 19 -12.50 -1.53 -15.14
CA GLU A 19 -13.62 -0.58 -15.24
C GLU A 19 -13.74 0.28 -13.97
N LYS A 20 -13.58 -0.32 -12.80
CA LYS A 20 -13.57 0.39 -11.51
C LYS A 20 -12.38 1.35 -11.38
N LEU A 21 -11.20 0.95 -11.84
CA LEU A 21 -10.00 1.81 -11.86
C LEU A 21 -10.13 2.98 -12.85
N ARG A 22 -10.79 2.76 -14.00
CA ARG A 22 -11.05 3.79 -15.03
C ARG A 22 -12.21 4.72 -14.71
N SER A 23 -13.04 4.38 -13.73
CA SER A 23 -14.10 5.28 -13.25
C SER A 23 -13.51 6.60 -12.70
N GLU A 24 -14.28 7.68 -12.76
CA GLU A 24 -13.86 8.99 -12.22
C GLU A 24 -13.45 8.91 -10.74
N LYS A 25 -14.19 8.11 -9.95
CA LYS A 25 -13.85 7.81 -8.55
C LYS A 25 -12.52 7.05 -8.43
N GLY A 26 -12.28 6.07 -9.30
CA GLY A 26 -11.05 5.30 -9.36
C GLY A 26 -9.84 6.18 -9.68
N TYR A 27 -10.00 7.08 -10.65
CA TYR A 27 -8.98 8.06 -11.01
C TYR A 27 -8.67 9.01 -9.85
N ALA A 28 -9.68 9.61 -9.22
CA ALA A 28 -9.51 10.50 -8.07
C ALA A 28 -8.77 9.82 -6.90
N LEU A 29 -9.11 8.55 -6.61
CA LEU A 29 -8.42 7.76 -5.59
C LEU A 29 -6.98 7.44 -5.98
N SER A 30 -6.71 7.15 -7.26
CA SER A 30 -5.35 6.90 -7.76
C SER A 30 -4.45 8.13 -7.59
N VAL A 31 -4.96 9.31 -7.93
CA VAL A 31 -4.23 10.58 -7.75
C VAL A 31 -3.96 10.83 -6.26
N ARG A 32 -4.94 10.61 -5.39
CA ARG A 32 -4.74 10.73 -3.93
C ARG A 32 -3.67 9.78 -3.40
N ARG A 33 -3.68 8.53 -3.83
CA ARG A 33 -2.71 7.49 -3.44
C ARG A 33 -1.28 7.79 -3.89
N MET A 34 -1.08 8.63 -4.90
CA MET A 34 0.28 9.06 -5.28
C MET A 34 0.86 10.04 -4.26
N VAL A 35 0.02 10.94 -3.72
CA VAL A 35 0.44 12.01 -2.81
C VAL A 35 0.50 11.57 -1.35
N GLU A 36 -0.46 10.76 -0.92
CA GLU A 36 -0.54 10.27 0.46
C GLU A 36 0.76 9.60 0.96
N PRO A 37 1.37 8.62 0.27
CA PRO A 37 2.58 7.94 0.76
C PRO A 37 3.77 8.90 0.87
N GLU A 38 3.91 9.88 -0.02
CA GLU A 38 4.99 10.87 0.06
C GLU A 38 4.88 11.69 1.35
N SER A 39 3.66 12.09 1.74
CA SER A 39 3.45 12.82 2.99
C SER A 39 3.83 11.99 4.22
N VAL A 40 3.52 10.69 4.23
CA VAL A 40 3.87 9.75 5.32
C VAL A 40 5.38 9.65 5.47
N PHE A 41 6.09 9.45 4.36
CA PHE A 41 7.55 9.36 4.37
C PHE A 41 8.21 10.70 4.73
N GLY A 42 7.65 11.82 4.29
CA GLY A 42 8.09 13.17 4.66
C GLY A 42 7.99 13.40 6.16
N GLN A 43 6.84 13.07 6.78
CA GLN A 43 6.68 13.18 8.23
C GLN A 43 7.62 12.25 8.99
N MET A 44 7.78 11.02 8.52
CA MET A 44 8.68 10.05 9.15
C MET A 44 10.13 10.56 9.18
N LYS A 45 10.61 11.12 8.06
CA LYS A 45 11.99 11.59 7.91
C LYS A 45 12.26 12.95 8.56
N ASN A 46 11.38 13.93 8.34
CA ASN A 46 11.61 15.31 8.76
C ASN A 46 11.04 15.61 10.14
N ASN A 47 9.82 15.17 10.44
CA ASN A 47 9.15 15.51 11.70
C ASN A 47 9.54 14.54 12.84
N ARG A 48 9.74 13.26 12.52
CA ARG A 48 10.09 12.23 13.52
C ARG A 48 11.57 11.85 13.51
N GLY A 49 12.37 12.46 12.63
CA GLY A 49 13.82 12.26 12.58
C GLY A 49 14.26 10.84 12.23
N PHE A 50 13.40 10.02 11.62
CA PHE A 50 13.76 8.66 11.24
C PHE A 50 14.70 8.69 10.03
N ARG A 51 15.98 8.39 10.27
CA ARG A 51 17.05 8.40 9.23
C ARG A 51 17.55 7.01 8.86
N GLN A 52 17.49 6.06 9.80
CA GLN A 52 18.02 4.72 9.63
C GLN A 52 17.28 3.71 10.50
N PHE A 53 17.20 2.46 10.05
CA PHE A 53 16.75 1.33 10.87
C PHE A 53 17.74 1.05 11.98
N LEU A 54 17.23 0.70 13.16
CA LEU A 54 18.04 0.40 14.34
C LEU A 54 18.58 -1.03 14.31
N LEU A 55 17.75 -1.97 13.85
CA LEU A 55 18.05 -3.39 13.73
C LEU A 55 18.53 -3.73 12.32
N ARG A 56 19.21 -4.88 12.21
CA ARG A 56 19.73 -5.44 10.96
C ARG A 56 19.06 -6.79 10.66
N GLY A 57 18.95 -7.11 9.37
CA GLY A 57 18.29 -8.32 8.88
C GLY A 57 16.81 -8.10 8.57
N LEU A 58 16.34 -8.72 7.49
CA LEU A 58 15.00 -8.46 6.91
C LEU A 58 13.85 -8.68 7.91
N ALA A 59 13.91 -9.74 8.71
CA ALA A 59 12.87 -10.04 9.68
C ALA A 59 12.69 -8.92 10.73
N LYS A 60 13.81 -8.39 11.25
CA LYS A 60 13.79 -7.34 12.28
C LYS A 60 13.42 -5.97 11.69
N VAL A 61 13.93 -5.65 10.50
CA VAL A 61 13.56 -4.44 9.78
C VAL A 61 12.07 -4.44 9.43
N SER A 62 11.50 -5.58 9.06
CA SER A 62 10.06 -5.71 8.80
C SER A 62 9.22 -5.38 10.03
N LEU A 63 9.65 -5.80 11.22
CA LEU A 63 8.99 -5.41 12.47
C LEU A 63 9.05 -3.89 12.71
N GLU A 64 10.21 -3.25 12.51
CA GLU A 64 10.34 -1.79 12.65
C GLU A 64 9.42 -1.02 11.72
N VAL A 65 9.34 -1.42 10.45
CA VAL A 65 8.42 -0.81 9.47
C VAL A 65 6.97 -0.99 9.92
N GLY A 66 6.62 -2.15 10.48
CA GLY A 66 5.30 -2.42 11.06
C GLY A 66 4.96 -1.45 12.20
N TRP A 67 5.88 -1.28 13.15
CA TRP A 67 5.71 -0.34 14.27
C TRP A 67 5.60 1.11 13.82
N LEU A 68 6.42 1.53 12.85
CA LEU A 68 6.36 2.87 12.26
C LEU A 68 5.01 3.13 11.60
N SER A 69 4.51 2.15 10.85
CA SER A 69 3.20 2.22 10.19
C SER A 69 2.07 2.30 11.20
N LEU A 70 2.12 1.49 12.26
CA LEU A 70 1.12 1.50 13.34
C LEU A 70 1.12 2.85 14.06
N ALA A 71 2.30 3.34 14.47
CA ALA A 71 2.43 4.63 15.13
C ALA A 71 1.97 5.78 14.24
N HIS A 72 2.19 5.71 12.92
CA HIS A 72 1.66 6.71 11.99
C HIS A 72 0.12 6.66 11.93
N ASN A 73 -0.47 5.47 11.81
CA ASN A 73 -1.92 5.30 11.74
C ASN A 73 -2.64 5.67 13.03
N LEU A 74 -2.04 5.46 14.20
CA LEU A 74 -2.62 5.83 15.49
C LEU A 74 -2.59 7.34 15.76
N LEU A 75 -1.67 8.06 15.12
CA LEU A 75 -1.52 9.51 15.24
C LEU A 75 -2.36 10.28 14.20
N LYS A 76 -3.02 9.56 13.30
CA LYS A 76 -3.91 10.09 12.27
C LYS A 76 -5.35 10.02 12.75
#